data_AF-A0A1F8UXH9-F1
#
_entry.id   AF-A0A1F8UXH9-F1
#
_cell.length_a   1.000
_cell.length_b   1.000
_cell.length_c   1.000
_cell.angle_alpha   90.00
_cell.angle_beta   90.00
_cell.angle_gamma   90.00
#
_symmetry.space_group_name_H-M   'P 1'
#
loop_
_entity.id
_entity.type
_entity.pdbx_description
1 polymer ?
#
loop_
_entity_poly.entity_id
_entity_poly.type
_entity_poly.pdbx_seq_one_letter_code
_entity_poly.pdbx_strand_id
1 'polypeptide(L)'
;MTNIYCGENIKLTVILACMGKNLETEELLRKTIESLSVVKDYIKLVTVIDGMCLSESFITQNLSEQFKYIKVIRLEEKVHSSARLLNVAYDYVDTPYVSFLWEGCYFEQLMQEFAQNPKSDSPVYGITNKAYTKIPIPINPSLIYGWGQYTKIFELSNLIISKEAWEQVGEFDESPLLQKDFDWEWILRLSKYFTFNIIGTGVKINSINLREYPFDESFEVCNDIIHRYVLRNRTVPYIQNDKTEEDFYKDMKGYKITIIGGYWEYHHSQLTFLNYLDKLYGTGFATYKMILDDISCPEDVEGTDLVIIVRSRNTKILGILEKCKKDNIKTLYMIDDNWLTIAKDLPEVYGKLFVKGNPQYDAFIEAIGACDFVITYNKLLCDDISVYNKNTILFPLNINLDFYKGSG
;
A
#
# COMPACT_ATOMS: atom_id res chain seq x y z
N MET A 1 1.29 38.24 -2.16
CA MET A 1 0.44 37.09 -2.53
C MET A 1 -0.54 37.56 -3.58
N THR A 2 -0.30 37.19 -4.84
CA THR A 2 -1.14 37.58 -5.98
C THR A 2 -1.98 36.35 -6.32
N ASN A 3 -3.27 36.37 -5.99
CA ASN A 3 -4.19 35.28 -6.35
C ASN A 3 -4.33 35.25 -7.87
N ILE A 4 -3.76 34.22 -8.49
CA ILE A 4 -3.99 33.89 -9.90
C ILE A 4 -5.39 33.28 -9.94
N TYR A 5 -6.38 34.02 -10.45
CA TYR A 5 -7.70 33.48 -10.72
C TYR A 5 -7.58 32.37 -11.77
N CYS A 6 -7.71 31.12 -11.33
CA CYS A 6 -7.90 29.97 -12.21
C CYS A 6 -9.17 30.21 -13.03
N GLY A 7 -9.11 30.03 -14.36
CA GLY A 7 -10.31 30.16 -15.20
C GLY A 7 -11.39 29.21 -14.69
N GLU A 8 -12.66 29.67 -14.66
CA GLU A 8 -13.82 29.04 -13.98
C GLU A 8 -14.07 27.54 -14.31
N ASN A 9 -13.31 26.94 -15.24
CA ASN A 9 -13.47 25.56 -15.69
C ASN A 9 -12.33 24.59 -15.33
N ILE A 10 -11.19 25.04 -14.78
CA ILE A 10 -10.08 24.12 -14.44
C ILE A 10 -10.36 23.44 -13.11
N LYS A 11 -10.49 22.12 -13.12
CA LYS A 11 -10.72 21.34 -11.90
C LYS A 11 -9.56 20.47 -11.44
N LEU A 12 -8.51 20.33 -12.24
CA LEU A 12 -7.37 19.48 -11.94
C LEU A 12 -6.07 20.29 -11.89
N THR A 13 -5.35 20.18 -10.77
CA THR A 13 -3.94 20.55 -10.68
C THR A 13 -3.10 19.31 -10.91
N VAL A 14 -2.10 19.40 -11.78
CA VAL A 14 -1.04 18.40 -11.88
C VAL A 14 0.19 18.96 -11.18
N ILE A 15 0.67 18.26 -10.16
CA ILE A 15 1.96 18.55 -9.54
C ILE A 15 3.02 17.74 -10.26
N LEU A 16 4.06 18.40 -10.77
CA LEU A 16 5.22 17.78 -11.38
C LEU A 16 6.46 18.05 -10.51
N ALA A 17 6.94 17.02 -9.82
CA ALA A 17 8.21 17.08 -9.13
C ALA A 17 9.36 16.88 -10.12
N CYS A 18 10.37 17.75 -10.03
CA CYS A 18 11.57 17.66 -10.86
C CYS A 18 12.83 17.50 -9.99
N MET A 19 13.57 16.40 -10.17
CA MET A 19 14.73 16.06 -9.33
C MET A 19 15.76 15.17 -10.05
N GLY A 20 16.85 14.80 -9.35
CA GLY A 20 17.84 13.84 -9.85
C GLY A 20 18.86 14.41 -10.86
N LYS A 21 19.51 13.49 -11.59
CA LYS A 21 20.70 13.79 -12.40
C LYS A 21 20.35 14.44 -13.74
N ASN A 22 20.75 15.70 -13.88
CA ASN A 22 20.40 16.62 -14.98
C ASN A 22 20.31 15.98 -16.40
N LEU A 23 21.35 15.28 -16.87
CA LEU A 23 21.37 14.72 -18.22
C LEU A 23 20.40 13.54 -18.43
N GLU A 24 20.22 12.70 -17.41
CA GLU A 24 19.31 11.53 -17.49
C GLU A 24 17.86 11.97 -17.33
N THR A 25 17.62 12.95 -16.45
CA THR A 25 16.28 13.41 -16.10
C THR A 25 15.69 14.40 -17.11
N GLU A 26 16.50 15.12 -17.88
CA GLU A 26 16.01 16.06 -18.90
C GLU A 26 15.22 15.37 -20.03
N GLU A 27 15.69 14.21 -20.51
CA GLU A 27 14.97 13.43 -21.55
C GLU A 27 13.67 12.81 -21.00
N LEU A 28 13.69 12.37 -19.74
CA LEU A 28 12.50 11.87 -19.05
C LEU A 28 11.47 12.98 -18.86
N LEU A 29 11.93 14.17 -18.44
CA LEU A 29 11.10 15.36 -18.28
C LEU A 29 10.44 15.77 -19.60
N ARG A 30 11.20 15.75 -20.70
CA ARG A 30 10.68 16.07 -22.03
C ARG A 30 9.48 15.20 -22.40
N LYS A 31 9.60 13.88 -22.22
CA LYS A 31 8.51 12.92 -22.50
C LYS A 31 7.29 13.18 -21.62
N THR A 32 7.49 13.50 -20.35
CA THR A 32 6.39 13.85 -19.44
C THR A 32 5.69 15.13 -19.89
N ILE A 33 6.43 16.18 -20.24
CA ILE A 33 5.86 17.45 -20.73
C ILE A 33 5.12 17.25 -22.06
N GLU A 34 5.67 16.47 -22.99
CA GLU A 34 4.99 16.11 -24.24
C GLU A 34 3.62 15.46 -23.96
N SER A 35 3.54 14.55 -22.99
CA SER A 35 2.26 13.93 -22.60
C SER A 35 1.28 14.93 -21.97
N LEU A 36 1.77 15.88 -21.17
CA LEU A 36 0.95 16.93 -20.55
C LEU A 36 0.48 18.00 -21.54
N SER A 37 1.23 18.22 -22.62
CA SER A 37 0.92 19.25 -23.63
C SER A 37 -0.46 19.07 -24.27
N VAL A 38 -0.98 17.83 -24.29
CA VAL A 38 -2.31 17.48 -24.80
C VAL A 38 -3.43 18.12 -23.97
N VAL A 39 -3.18 18.39 -22.68
CA VAL A 39 -4.19 18.90 -21.74
C VAL A 39 -3.82 20.23 -21.09
N LYS A 40 -2.80 20.91 -21.61
CA LYS A 40 -2.24 22.16 -21.06
C LYS A 40 -3.24 23.29 -20.81
N ASP A 41 -4.36 23.30 -21.52
CA ASP A 41 -5.43 24.30 -21.40
C ASP A 41 -6.52 23.90 -20.37
N TYR A 42 -6.51 22.65 -19.90
CA TYR A 42 -7.51 22.06 -19.01
C TYR A 42 -6.98 21.78 -17.60
N ILE A 43 -5.68 21.95 -17.38
CA ILE A 43 -5.03 21.74 -16.09
C ILE A 43 -4.38 23.02 -15.58
N LYS A 44 -4.20 23.08 -14.26
CA LYS A 44 -3.19 23.92 -13.63
C LYS A 44 -1.93 23.08 -13.41
N LEU A 45 -0.77 23.53 -13.86
CA LEU A 45 0.50 22.83 -13.63
C LEU A 45 1.22 23.49 -12.45
N VAL A 46 1.60 22.72 -11.44
CA VAL A 46 2.52 23.17 -10.39
C VAL A 46 3.80 22.35 -10.53
N THR A 47 4.88 23.01 -10.95
CA THR A 47 6.19 22.35 -11.07
C THR A 47 7.06 22.74 -9.90
N VAL A 48 7.64 21.77 -9.22
CA VAL A 48 8.58 21.98 -8.10
C VAL A 48 9.93 21.39 -8.47
N ILE A 49 10.99 22.19 -8.39
CA ILE A 49 12.33 21.83 -8.85
C ILE A 49 13.26 21.71 -7.64
N ASP A 50 13.91 20.55 -7.53
CA ASP A 50 14.86 20.21 -6.48
C ASP A 50 16.23 20.87 -6.72
N GLY A 51 16.50 21.94 -5.98
CA GLY A 51 17.72 22.75 -6.14
C GLY A 51 17.82 23.50 -7.49
N MET A 52 18.97 24.14 -7.68
CA MET A 52 19.20 25.02 -8.84
C MET A 52 19.59 24.29 -10.13
N CYS A 53 20.04 23.03 -10.09
CA CYS A 53 20.64 22.35 -11.25
C CYS A 53 19.66 22.15 -12.43
N LEU A 54 18.43 21.71 -12.16
CA LEU A 54 17.39 21.57 -13.19
C LEU A 54 16.70 22.90 -13.50
N SER A 55 16.90 23.89 -12.64
CA SER A 55 16.32 25.22 -12.78
C SER A 55 16.92 25.99 -13.97
N GLU A 56 18.13 25.62 -14.40
CA GLU A 56 18.83 26.18 -15.56
C GLU A 56 18.55 25.44 -16.88
N SER A 57 17.83 24.31 -16.85
CA SER A 57 17.44 23.61 -18.08
C SER A 57 16.50 24.49 -18.91
N PHE A 58 16.74 24.51 -20.23
CA PHE A 58 15.87 25.17 -21.19
C PHE A 58 14.42 24.66 -21.10
N ILE A 59 14.24 23.37 -20.78
CA ILE A 59 12.91 22.77 -20.66
C ILE A 59 12.13 23.42 -19.51
N THR A 60 12.72 23.53 -18.32
CA THR A 60 12.04 24.09 -17.14
C THR A 60 11.84 25.59 -17.25
N GLN A 61 12.73 26.31 -17.94
CA GLN A 61 12.60 27.75 -18.20
C GLN A 61 11.43 28.08 -19.14
N ASN A 62 11.17 27.22 -20.13
CA ASN A 62 10.11 27.47 -21.12
C ASN A 62 8.74 26.92 -20.73
N LEU A 63 8.59 26.28 -19.57
CA LEU A 63 7.31 25.77 -19.11
C LEU A 63 6.23 26.87 -19.05
N SER A 64 6.61 28.09 -18.65
CA SER A 64 5.69 29.24 -18.61
C SER A 64 5.22 29.73 -19.97
N GLU A 65 5.95 29.42 -21.03
CA GLU A 65 5.54 29.73 -22.40
C GLU A 65 4.59 28.65 -22.96
N GLN A 66 4.70 27.42 -22.45
CA GLN A 66 3.91 26.28 -22.91
C GLN A 66 2.57 26.15 -22.20
N PHE A 67 2.51 26.45 -20.90
CA PHE A 67 1.31 26.27 -20.07
C PHE A 67 0.73 27.60 -19.64
N LYS A 68 -0.57 27.80 -19.92
CA LYS A 68 -1.28 29.03 -19.55
C LYS A 68 -1.43 29.20 -18.05
N TYR A 69 -1.70 28.11 -17.33
CA TYR A 69 -1.92 28.12 -15.88
C TYR A 69 -0.82 27.31 -15.20
N ILE A 70 0.26 28.00 -14.84
CA ILE A 70 1.42 27.35 -14.27
C ILE A 70 2.01 28.12 -13.09
N LYS A 71 2.47 27.37 -12.09
CA LYS A 71 3.32 27.83 -11.00
C LYS A 71 4.60 27.02 -11.00
N VAL A 72 5.75 27.69 -11.11
CA VAL A 72 7.06 27.07 -10.92
C VAL A 72 7.61 27.45 -9.55
N ILE A 73 8.01 26.45 -8.78
CA ILE A 73 8.61 26.55 -7.44
C ILE A 73 10.04 26.03 -7.57
N ARG A 74 11.00 26.80 -7.06
CA ARG A 74 12.42 26.44 -7.08
C ARG A 74 12.89 26.40 -5.65
N LEU A 75 13.38 25.25 -5.20
CA LEU A 75 14.05 25.15 -3.91
C LEU A 75 15.50 25.61 -4.08
N GLU A 76 15.98 26.44 -3.17
CA GLU A 76 17.38 26.89 -3.20
C GLU A 76 18.33 25.73 -2.86
N GLU A 77 17.95 24.93 -1.86
CA GLU A 77 18.67 23.73 -1.43
C GLU A 77 18.07 22.47 -2.06
N LYS A 78 18.94 21.48 -2.33
CA LYS A 78 18.50 20.15 -2.74
C LYS A 78 18.00 19.38 -1.52
N VAL A 79 16.80 18.80 -1.62
CA VAL A 79 16.15 18.03 -0.56
C VAL A 79 16.18 16.53 -0.81
N HIS A 80 16.44 16.08 -2.05
CA HIS A 80 16.58 14.66 -2.41
C HIS A 80 15.38 13.78 -2.01
N SER A 81 14.19 14.38 -1.87
CA SER A 81 12.97 13.72 -1.39
C SER A 81 11.77 14.14 -2.21
N SER A 82 11.24 13.20 -3.02
CA SER A 82 10.01 13.39 -3.79
C SER A 82 8.84 13.78 -2.89
N ALA A 83 8.69 13.10 -1.75
CA ALA A 83 7.64 13.38 -0.77
C ALA A 83 7.63 14.86 -0.36
N ARG A 84 8.81 15.40 0.00
CA ARG A 84 8.95 16.79 0.40
C ARG A 84 8.64 17.77 -0.72
N LEU A 85 9.12 17.50 -1.93
CA LEU A 85 8.82 18.32 -3.11
C LEU A 85 7.30 18.39 -3.35
N LEU A 86 6.63 17.24 -3.32
CA LEU A 86 5.19 17.16 -3.55
C LEU A 86 4.38 17.82 -2.42
N ASN A 87 4.80 17.70 -1.16
CA ASN A 87 4.20 18.41 -0.02
C ASN A 87 4.29 19.93 -0.22
N VAL A 88 5.47 20.46 -0.53
CA VAL A 88 5.68 21.90 -0.80
C VAL A 88 4.84 22.40 -1.98
N ALA A 89 4.73 21.59 -3.04
CA ALA A 89 3.93 21.95 -4.21
C ALA A 89 2.43 21.98 -3.91
N TYR A 90 1.97 21.14 -2.98
CA TYR A 90 0.56 21.04 -2.63
C TYR A 90 -0.02 22.34 -2.08
N ASP A 91 0.77 23.15 -1.37
CA ASP A 91 0.36 24.47 -0.85
C ASP A 91 -0.16 25.43 -1.93
N TYR A 92 0.14 25.16 -3.20
CA TYR A 92 -0.28 25.96 -4.34
C TYR A 92 -1.49 25.37 -5.08
N VAL A 93 -2.08 24.28 -4.58
CA VAL A 93 -3.28 23.63 -5.13
C VAL A 93 -4.53 24.37 -4.65
N ASP A 94 -5.23 24.98 -5.61
CA ASP A 94 -6.52 25.67 -5.43
C ASP A 94 -7.66 25.02 -6.22
N THR A 95 -7.37 23.96 -6.97
CA THR A 95 -8.37 23.19 -7.72
C THR A 95 -9.00 22.09 -6.85
N PRO A 96 -10.22 21.62 -7.18
CA PRO A 96 -10.87 20.54 -6.45
C PRO A 96 -10.14 19.18 -6.50
N TYR A 97 -9.36 18.92 -7.55
CA TYR A 97 -8.61 17.69 -7.72
C TYR A 97 -7.13 17.94 -7.95
N VAL A 98 -6.30 16.98 -7.55
CA VAL A 98 -4.86 16.95 -7.81
C VAL A 98 -4.41 15.58 -8.33
N SER A 99 -3.36 15.59 -9.15
CA SER A 99 -2.60 14.42 -9.55
C SER A 99 -1.10 14.72 -9.45
N PHE A 100 -0.26 13.71 -9.26
CA PHE A 100 1.18 13.88 -9.00
C PHE A 100 2.00 13.13 -10.03
N LEU A 101 3.01 13.77 -10.58
CA LEU A 101 3.93 13.22 -11.56
C LEU A 101 5.38 13.54 -11.16
N TRP A 102 6.30 12.76 -11.74
CA TRP A 102 7.74 13.02 -11.76
C TRP A 102 8.26 12.82 -13.18
N GLU A 103 9.54 13.12 -13.43
CA GLU A 103 10.15 12.89 -14.74
C GLU A 103 10.04 11.43 -15.17
N GLY A 104 9.60 11.22 -16.42
CA GLY A 104 9.44 9.89 -16.99
C GLY A 104 8.07 9.26 -16.74
N CYS A 105 7.19 9.94 -15.98
CA CYS A 105 5.77 9.61 -15.95
C CYS A 105 5.09 9.95 -17.28
N TYR A 106 4.11 9.14 -17.66
CA TYR A 106 3.20 9.44 -18.77
C TYR A 106 1.83 9.84 -18.22
N PHE A 107 1.33 11.00 -18.63
CA PHE A 107 -0.02 11.40 -18.26
C PHE A 107 -1.03 10.60 -19.09
N GLU A 108 -1.62 9.57 -18.46
CA GLU A 108 -2.41 8.52 -19.12
C GLU A 108 -3.67 9.07 -19.81
N GLN A 109 -4.15 8.41 -20.88
CA GLN A 109 -5.28 8.91 -21.66
C GLN A 109 -6.55 9.10 -20.81
N LEU A 110 -6.86 8.20 -19.87
CA LEU A 110 -8.02 8.32 -18.97
C LEU A 110 -7.85 9.52 -18.02
N MET A 111 -6.62 9.87 -17.64
CA MET A 111 -6.35 11.09 -16.87
C MET A 111 -6.55 12.33 -17.73
N GLN A 112 -6.15 12.27 -19.01
CA GLN A 112 -6.39 13.35 -19.96
C GLN A 112 -7.89 13.58 -20.18
N GLU A 113 -8.65 12.50 -20.33
CA GLU A 113 -10.11 12.55 -20.44
C GLU A 113 -10.75 13.15 -19.18
N PHE A 114 -10.25 12.79 -17.99
CA PHE A 114 -10.69 13.42 -16.74
C PHE A 114 -10.35 14.90 -16.69
N ALA A 115 -9.14 15.31 -17.08
CA ALA A 115 -8.73 16.72 -17.07
C ALA A 115 -9.66 17.58 -17.94
N GLN A 116 -10.06 17.06 -19.11
CA GLN A 116 -10.98 17.73 -20.02
C GLN A 116 -12.44 17.71 -19.53
N ASN A 117 -12.87 16.60 -18.90
CA ASN A 117 -14.25 16.38 -18.46
C ASN A 117 -14.29 15.83 -17.02
N PRO A 118 -13.96 16.66 -16.02
CA PRO A 118 -13.81 16.21 -14.64
C PRO A 118 -15.15 15.83 -14.03
N LYS A 119 -15.20 14.61 -13.49
CA LYS A 119 -16.33 14.13 -12.69
C LYS A 119 -16.13 14.54 -11.24
N SER A 120 -17.23 14.75 -10.52
CA SER A 120 -17.22 15.12 -9.10
C SER A 120 -17.99 14.11 -8.25
N ASP A 121 -17.91 12.84 -8.64
CA ASP A 121 -18.65 11.71 -8.06
C ASP A 121 -17.79 10.80 -7.16
N SER A 122 -16.49 11.07 -7.07
CA SER A 122 -15.58 10.33 -6.19
C SER A 122 -14.47 11.23 -5.63
N PRO A 123 -14.04 10.98 -4.38
CA PRO A 123 -12.87 11.63 -3.81
C PRO A 123 -11.55 11.04 -4.34
N VAL A 124 -11.54 9.81 -4.86
CA VAL A 124 -10.32 9.14 -5.33
C VAL A 124 -10.61 8.34 -6.59
N TYR A 125 -9.95 8.68 -7.69
CA TYR A 125 -9.96 7.90 -8.92
C TYR A 125 -8.63 7.18 -9.08
N GLY A 126 -8.70 5.87 -9.36
CA GLY A 126 -7.53 5.05 -9.61
C GLY A 126 -7.54 4.46 -11.02
N ILE A 127 -6.43 4.59 -11.73
CA ILE A 127 -6.18 3.88 -12.99
C ILE A 127 -5.31 2.67 -12.68
N THR A 128 -5.78 1.51 -13.11
CA THR A 128 -5.08 0.26 -12.88
C THR A 128 -4.16 -0.03 -14.06
N ASN A 129 -3.04 -0.70 -13.84
CA ASN A 129 -2.23 -1.21 -14.94
C ASN A 129 -2.08 -2.72 -14.76
N LYS A 130 -2.53 -3.50 -15.76
CA LYS A 130 -2.48 -4.97 -15.69
C LYS A 130 -1.06 -5.51 -15.53
N ALA A 131 -0.04 -4.75 -15.92
CA ALA A 131 1.36 -5.14 -15.75
C ALA A 131 1.87 -5.01 -14.31
N TYR A 132 1.19 -4.24 -13.44
CA TYR A 132 1.69 -3.86 -12.12
C TYR A 132 1.16 -4.70 -10.97
N THR A 133 0.03 -5.39 -11.15
CA THR A 133 -0.61 -6.09 -10.04
C THR A 133 -0.08 -7.51 -9.92
N LYS A 134 0.73 -7.79 -8.88
CA LYS A 134 1.03 -9.16 -8.43
C LYS A 134 -0.23 -9.95 -8.05
N ILE A 135 -1.35 -9.26 -7.89
CA ILE A 135 -2.66 -9.81 -7.56
C ILE A 135 -3.36 -10.24 -8.86
N PRO A 136 -3.57 -11.55 -9.08
CA PRO A 136 -4.08 -12.09 -10.34
C PRO A 136 -5.62 -12.00 -10.46
N ILE A 137 -6.27 -11.16 -9.65
CA ILE A 137 -7.72 -11.00 -9.62
C ILE A 137 -8.11 -9.54 -9.90
N PRO A 138 -9.30 -9.29 -10.50
CA PRO A 138 -9.78 -7.94 -10.75
C PRO A 138 -9.81 -7.10 -9.48
N ILE A 139 -9.40 -5.83 -9.59
CA ILE A 139 -9.39 -4.93 -8.43
C ILE A 139 -10.80 -4.73 -7.91
N ASN A 140 -11.00 -5.15 -6.66
CA ASN A 140 -12.21 -4.88 -5.90
C ASN A 140 -11.95 -3.66 -5.00
N PRO A 141 -12.70 -2.56 -5.15
CA PRO A 141 -12.52 -1.36 -4.34
C PRO A 141 -12.54 -1.62 -2.83
N SER A 142 -13.35 -2.58 -2.37
CA SER A 142 -13.48 -2.94 -0.96
C SER A 142 -12.28 -3.70 -0.39
N LEU A 143 -11.33 -4.11 -1.24
CA LEU A 143 -10.15 -4.90 -0.85
C LEU A 143 -8.85 -4.13 -1.01
N ILE A 144 -8.87 -2.91 -1.57
CA ILE A 144 -7.67 -2.12 -1.86
C ILE A 144 -6.83 -1.91 -0.60
N TYR A 145 -7.44 -1.55 0.53
CA TYR A 145 -6.70 -1.40 1.79
C TYR A 145 -6.01 -2.71 2.21
N GLY A 146 -6.75 -3.81 2.24
CA GLY A 146 -6.21 -5.11 2.62
C GLY A 146 -5.09 -5.59 1.71
N TRP A 147 -5.26 -5.44 0.40
CA TRP A 147 -4.26 -5.76 -0.60
C TRP A 147 -3.03 -4.85 -0.53
N GLY A 148 -3.26 -3.57 -0.20
CA GLY A 148 -2.24 -2.54 -0.04
C GLY A 148 -1.28 -2.87 1.10
N GLN A 149 -1.72 -3.66 2.08
CA GLN A 149 -0.85 -4.14 3.15
C GLN A 149 0.19 -5.15 2.66
N TYR A 150 -0.08 -5.88 1.58
CA TYR A 150 0.84 -6.88 1.05
C TYR A 150 1.78 -6.34 -0.02
N THR A 151 1.26 -5.43 -0.85
CA THR A 151 1.99 -4.88 -1.99
C THR A 151 1.39 -3.55 -2.41
N LYS A 152 2.21 -2.72 -3.04
CA LYS A 152 1.75 -1.52 -3.75
C LYS A 152 0.81 -1.92 -4.90
N ILE A 153 -0.39 -1.35 -4.92
CA ILE A 153 -1.43 -1.64 -5.93
C ILE A 153 -1.44 -0.59 -7.04
N PHE A 154 -1.25 0.66 -6.67
CA PHE A 154 -1.28 1.81 -7.58
C PHE A 154 0.08 2.52 -7.55
N GLU A 155 0.46 3.07 -8.69
CA GLU A 155 1.46 4.13 -8.73
C GLU A 155 0.76 5.45 -8.46
N LEU A 156 1.43 6.37 -7.74
CA LEU A 156 0.86 7.69 -7.44
C LEU A 156 0.47 8.47 -8.71
N SER A 157 1.24 8.31 -9.79
CA SER A 157 0.96 8.94 -11.09
C SER A 157 -0.33 8.49 -11.74
N ASN A 158 -0.92 7.38 -11.27
CA ASN A 158 -2.17 6.83 -11.79
C ASN A 158 -3.37 7.19 -10.91
N LEU A 159 -3.19 8.13 -9.98
CA LEU A 159 -4.24 8.60 -9.08
C LEU A 159 -4.64 10.05 -9.41
N ILE A 160 -5.93 10.30 -9.26
CA ILE A 160 -6.51 11.64 -9.17
C ILE A 160 -7.27 11.68 -7.86
N ILE A 161 -6.92 12.62 -6.99
CA ILE A 161 -7.47 12.72 -5.64
C ILE A 161 -8.16 14.07 -5.47
N SER A 162 -9.23 14.13 -4.68
CA SER A 162 -9.84 15.39 -4.30
C SER A 162 -8.96 16.11 -3.28
N LYS A 163 -9.07 17.44 -3.26
CA LYS A 163 -8.45 18.29 -2.25
C LYS A 163 -8.87 17.86 -0.83
N GLU A 164 -10.15 17.57 -0.64
CA GLU A 164 -10.71 17.04 0.61
C GLU A 164 -10.04 15.73 1.05
N ALA A 165 -9.81 14.80 0.12
CA ALA A 165 -9.19 13.52 0.45
C ALA A 165 -7.75 13.69 0.94
N TRP A 166 -6.99 14.59 0.31
CA TRP A 166 -5.67 14.96 0.79
C TRP A 166 -5.73 15.63 2.17
N GLU A 167 -6.58 16.64 2.35
CA GLU A 167 -6.71 17.36 3.63
C GLU A 167 -7.10 16.42 4.78
N GLN A 168 -7.92 15.41 4.50
CA GLN A 168 -8.29 14.40 5.47
C GLN A 168 -7.14 13.45 5.80
N VAL A 169 -6.38 12.98 4.79
CA VAL A 169 -5.33 11.96 4.96
C VAL A 169 -4.00 12.55 5.45
N GLY A 170 -3.71 13.80 5.09
CA GLY A 170 -2.47 14.50 5.37
C GLY A 170 -1.33 14.22 4.39
N GLU A 171 -0.19 14.84 4.67
CA GLU A 171 1.00 14.96 3.83
C GLU A 171 1.73 13.63 3.60
N PHE A 172 2.63 13.56 2.61
CA PHE A 172 3.54 12.41 2.48
C PHE A 172 4.53 12.34 3.64
N ASP A 173 4.93 11.13 4.05
CA ASP A 173 6.07 10.98 4.96
C ASP A 173 7.39 11.24 4.23
N GLU A 174 8.15 12.19 4.73
CA GLU A 174 9.43 12.63 4.17
C GLU A 174 10.63 11.83 4.66
N SER A 175 10.42 10.83 5.52
CA SER A 175 11.48 9.98 6.07
C SER A 175 12.34 9.37 4.96
N PRO A 176 13.69 9.37 5.11
CA PRO A 176 14.59 8.68 4.20
C PRO A 176 14.26 7.19 4.01
N LEU A 177 13.61 6.56 5.00
CA LEU A 177 13.14 5.17 4.92
C LEU A 177 12.17 4.93 3.76
N LEU A 178 11.46 5.97 3.32
CA LEU A 178 10.42 5.91 2.31
C LEU A 178 10.77 6.66 1.02
N GLN A 179 12.01 7.10 0.80
CA GLN A 179 12.39 7.90 -0.37
C GLN A 179 11.80 7.34 -1.70
N LYS A 180 11.82 6.01 -1.86
CA LYS A 180 11.35 5.29 -3.06
C LYS A 180 9.95 4.66 -2.93
N ASP A 181 9.36 4.73 -1.73
CA ASP A 181 8.14 3.99 -1.35
C ASP A 181 7.13 4.84 -0.55
N PHE A 182 7.33 6.15 -0.44
CA PHE A 182 6.45 7.08 0.28
C PHE A 182 5.02 7.03 -0.23
N ASP A 183 4.84 6.79 -1.53
CA ASP A 183 3.53 6.67 -2.12
C ASP A 183 2.83 5.36 -1.74
N TRP A 184 3.56 4.29 -1.43
CA TRP A 184 2.94 3.06 -0.95
C TRP A 184 2.28 3.29 0.43
N GLU A 185 2.99 3.92 1.36
CA GLU A 185 2.44 4.30 2.67
C GLU A 185 1.22 5.21 2.51
N TRP A 186 1.37 6.27 1.72
CA TRP A 186 0.32 7.27 1.58
C TRP A 186 -0.94 6.70 0.90
N ILE A 187 -0.79 5.86 -0.12
CA ILE A 187 -1.91 5.17 -0.78
C ILE A 187 -2.59 4.18 0.17
N LEU A 188 -1.82 3.46 0.99
CA LEU A 188 -2.37 2.58 2.01
C LEU A 188 -3.22 3.39 3.00
N ARG A 189 -2.71 4.53 3.48
CA ARG A 189 -3.46 5.45 4.35
C ARG A 189 -4.71 5.98 3.66
N LEU A 190 -4.63 6.44 2.42
CA LEU A 190 -5.76 6.91 1.61
C LEU A 190 -6.86 5.84 1.50
N SER A 191 -6.48 4.60 1.19
CA SER A 191 -7.42 3.48 1.03
C SER A 191 -8.12 3.03 2.31
N LYS A 192 -7.59 3.40 3.48
CA LYS A 192 -8.25 3.16 4.77
C LYS A 192 -9.49 4.03 4.96
N TYR A 193 -9.51 5.23 4.34
CA TYR A 193 -10.56 6.23 4.54
C TYR A 193 -11.45 6.43 3.32
N PHE A 194 -10.99 6.05 2.13
CA PHE A 194 -11.72 6.30 0.89
C PHE A 194 -11.83 5.05 0.01
N THR A 195 -13.02 4.86 -0.56
CA THR A 195 -13.24 3.90 -1.64
C THR A 195 -12.77 4.50 -2.95
N PHE A 196 -11.95 3.75 -3.69
CA PHE A 196 -11.41 4.23 -4.96
C PHE A 196 -12.40 3.92 -6.08
N ASN A 197 -12.70 4.91 -6.92
CA ASN A 197 -13.40 4.70 -8.16
C ASN A 197 -12.40 4.27 -9.24
N ILE A 198 -12.51 3.03 -9.71
CA ILE A 198 -11.63 2.49 -10.73
C ILE A 198 -12.17 2.85 -12.11
N ILE A 199 -11.49 3.75 -12.81
CA ILE A 199 -11.99 4.31 -14.08
C ILE A 199 -11.48 3.56 -15.33
N GLY A 200 -10.54 2.63 -15.17
CA GLY A 200 -10.10 1.77 -16.26
C GLY A 200 -8.73 1.11 -16.06
N THR A 201 -8.23 0.52 -17.15
CA THR A 201 -6.89 -0.08 -17.22
C THR A 201 -6.03 0.70 -18.23
N GLY A 202 -4.90 1.25 -17.78
CA GLY A 202 -3.93 1.92 -18.64
C GLY A 202 -3.14 0.93 -19.51
N VAL A 203 -2.71 1.40 -20.68
CA VAL A 203 -1.93 0.60 -21.65
C VAL A 203 -0.44 0.94 -21.60
N LYS A 204 -0.10 2.20 -21.30
CA LYS A 204 1.29 2.66 -21.19
C LYS A 204 1.74 2.59 -19.73
N ILE A 205 2.92 2.00 -19.53
CA ILE A 205 3.63 2.02 -18.26
C ILE A 205 4.53 3.25 -18.28
N ASN A 206 4.74 3.87 -17.11
CA ASN A 206 5.78 4.87 -16.95
C ASN A 206 7.12 4.34 -17.44
N SER A 207 7.94 5.23 -17.99
CA SER A 207 9.28 4.83 -18.47
C SER A 207 10.21 4.42 -17.33
N ILE A 208 9.91 4.91 -16.11
CA ILE A 208 10.66 4.65 -14.90
C ILE A 208 9.72 4.78 -13.68
N ASN A 209 9.84 3.86 -12.72
CA ASN A 209 9.15 3.97 -11.44
C ASN A 209 10.06 4.64 -10.39
N LEU A 210 9.49 5.05 -9.25
CA LEU A 210 10.24 5.69 -8.17
C LEU A 210 11.36 4.81 -7.58
N ARG A 211 11.31 3.49 -7.71
CA ARG A 211 12.38 2.60 -7.19
C ARG A 211 13.61 2.58 -8.08
N GLU A 212 13.40 2.73 -9.38
CA GLU A 212 14.44 2.75 -10.41
C GLU A 212 14.94 4.17 -10.72
N TYR A 213 14.24 5.19 -10.23
CA TYR A 213 14.51 6.58 -10.53
C TYR A 213 15.94 7.03 -10.16
N PRO A 214 16.65 7.79 -11.02
CA PRO A 214 18.04 8.17 -10.83
C PRO A 214 18.17 9.37 -9.87
N PHE A 215 17.92 9.14 -8.58
CA PHE A 215 18.16 10.16 -7.55
C PHE A 215 19.64 10.58 -7.51
N ASP A 216 19.86 11.85 -7.16
CA ASP A 216 21.20 12.37 -6.91
C ASP A 216 21.83 11.69 -5.68
N GLU A 217 21.03 11.50 -4.63
CA GLU A 217 21.36 10.77 -3.41
C GLU A 217 20.29 9.70 -3.16
N SER A 218 20.70 8.46 -2.89
CA SER A 218 19.81 7.31 -2.72
C SER A 218 20.00 6.71 -1.33
N PHE A 219 18.91 6.57 -0.59
CA PHE A 219 18.91 5.88 0.70
C PHE A 219 18.55 4.41 0.50
N GLU A 220 19.55 3.53 0.59
CA GLU A 220 19.35 2.09 0.43
C GLU A 220 18.85 1.48 1.73
N VAL A 221 17.55 1.14 1.76
CA VAL A 221 16.89 0.50 2.90
C VAL A 221 16.35 -0.85 2.47
N CYS A 222 16.50 -1.85 3.34
CA CYS A 222 16.01 -3.19 3.07
C CYS A 222 14.48 -3.20 2.90
N ASN A 223 13.97 -3.90 1.87
CA ASN A 223 12.54 -4.03 1.60
C ASN A 223 11.73 -4.53 2.81
N ASP A 224 12.30 -5.40 3.66
CA ASP A 224 11.65 -5.85 4.90
C ASP A 224 11.38 -4.69 5.86
N ILE A 225 12.35 -3.79 6.03
CA ILE A 225 12.23 -2.62 6.89
C ILE A 225 11.21 -1.64 6.31
N ILE A 226 11.26 -1.39 5.00
CA ILE A 226 10.30 -0.52 4.30
C ILE A 226 8.88 -1.05 4.50
N HIS A 227 8.66 -2.35 4.26
CA HIS A 227 7.34 -2.96 4.41
C HIS A 227 6.81 -2.80 5.84
N ARG A 228 7.64 -3.11 6.84
CA ARG A 228 7.26 -2.94 8.26
C ARG A 228 6.94 -1.48 8.60
N TYR A 229 7.66 -0.54 8.00
CA TYR A 229 7.45 0.89 8.22
C TYR A 229 6.18 1.41 7.56
N VAL A 230 5.88 0.95 6.33
CA VAL A 230 4.67 1.29 5.57
C VAL A 230 3.40 0.88 6.32
N LEU A 231 3.40 -0.28 6.97
CA LEU A 231 2.20 -0.80 7.66
C LEU A 231 1.87 -0.12 8.98
N ARG A 232 2.67 0.86 9.39
CA ARG A 232 2.44 1.57 10.64
C ARG A 232 1.15 2.35 10.63
N ASN A 233 0.40 2.22 11.71
CA ASN A 233 -0.78 3.04 11.93
C ASN A 233 -0.34 4.46 12.31
N ARG A 234 -0.69 5.42 11.45
CA ARG A 234 -0.40 6.84 11.65
C ARG A 234 -1.65 7.59 12.08
N THR A 235 -1.45 8.69 12.80
CA THR A 235 -2.52 9.65 13.05
C THR A 235 -2.93 10.31 11.75
N VAL A 236 -4.23 10.54 11.59
CA VAL A 236 -4.83 11.12 10.38
C VAL A 236 -5.66 12.35 10.79
N PRO A 237 -5.43 13.54 10.17
CA PRO A 237 -4.45 13.81 9.10
C PRO A 237 -3.00 13.66 9.59
N TYR A 238 -2.14 13.08 8.73
CA TYR A 238 -0.72 12.95 9.02
C TYR A 238 0.01 14.27 8.74
N ILE A 239 0.91 14.61 9.65
CA ILE A 239 1.86 15.72 9.53
C ILE A 239 3.22 15.15 9.87
N GLN A 240 4.26 15.54 9.12
CA GLN A 240 5.61 15.05 9.34
C GLN A 240 6.06 15.25 10.80
N ASN A 241 6.63 14.21 11.40
CA ASN A 241 7.10 14.23 12.78
C ASN A 241 8.24 13.24 12.98
N ASP A 242 9.40 13.72 13.46
CA ASP A 242 10.60 12.93 13.72
C ASP A 242 10.36 11.78 14.70
N LYS A 243 9.44 11.97 15.66
CA LYS A 243 9.07 10.92 16.61
C LYS A 243 8.52 9.67 15.93
N THR A 244 7.95 9.82 14.73
CA THR A 244 7.46 8.69 13.93
C THR A 244 8.58 7.71 13.69
N GLU A 245 9.72 8.16 13.18
CA GLU A 245 10.86 7.30 12.89
C GLU A 245 11.51 6.73 14.17
N GLU A 246 11.62 7.54 15.23
CA GLU A 246 12.11 7.10 16.55
C GLU A 246 11.27 5.96 17.13
N ASP A 247 9.94 6.11 17.13
CA ASP A 247 9.00 5.11 17.61
C ASP A 247 9.11 3.81 16.79
N PHE A 248 9.37 3.90 15.48
CA PHE A 248 9.61 2.72 14.66
C PHE A 248 10.90 2.01 15.03
N TYR A 249 12.02 2.74 15.15
CA TYR A 249 13.28 2.11 15.55
C TYR A 249 13.22 1.52 16.95
N LYS A 250 12.37 2.07 17.83
CA LYS A 250 12.05 1.47 19.11
C LYS A 250 11.31 0.15 18.94
N ASP A 251 10.26 0.09 18.13
CA ASP A 251 9.51 -1.13 17.83
C ASP A 251 10.35 -2.20 17.12
N MET A 252 11.30 -1.80 16.28
CA MET A 252 12.23 -2.69 15.57
C MET A 252 13.19 -3.46 16.50
N LYS A 253 13.34 -3.01 17.76
CA LYS A 253 14.07 -3.73 18.81
C LYS A 253 13.20 -4.78 19.52
N GLY A 254 11.89 -4.72 19.32
CA GLY A 254 10.93 -5.72 19.79
C GLY A 254 10.80 -6.89 18.82
N TYR A 255 9.65 -7.57 18.88
CA TYR A 255 9.38 -8.73 18.02
C TYR A 255 9.16 -8.33 16.57
N LYS A 256 9.73 -9.09 15.64
CA LYS A 256 9.45 -9.00 14.22
C LYS A 256 8.48 -10.10 13.84
N ILE A 257 7.28 -9.71 13.46
CA ILE A 257 6.20 -10.62 13.08
C ILE A 257 6.04 -10.61 11.56
N THR A 258 5.84 -11.78 10.96
CA THR A 258 5.45 -11.91 9.55
C THR A 258 4.10 -12.61 9.50
N ILE A 259 3.11 -11.96 8.90
CA ILE A 259 1.75 -12.49 8.80
C ILE A 259 1.51 -12.88 7.34
N ILE A 260 1.09 -14.12 7.10
CA ILE A 260 0.89 -14.69 5.78
C ILE A 260 -0.60 -15.00 5.61
N GLY A 261 -1.22 -14.45 4.58
CA GLY A 261 -2.65 -14.65 4.29
C GLY A 261 -2.94 -14.59 2.80
N GLY A 262 -4.10 -15.13 2.41
CA GLY A 262 -4.59 -15.04 1.03
C GLY A 262 -5.22 -13.70 0.69
N TYR A 263 -5.60 -13.50 -0.58
CA TYR A 263 -6.21 -12.25 -1.06
C TYR A 263 -7.49 -11.85 -0.31
N TRP A 264 -8.18 -12.81 0.28
CA TRP A 264 -9.44 -12.60 0.97
C TRP A 264 -9.26 -12.54 2.49
N GLU A 265 -8.06 -12.77 3.01
CA GLU A 265 -7.81 -13.02 4.44
C GLU A 265 -7.43 -11.77 5.24
N TYR A 266 -7.38 -10.61 4.59
CA TYR A 266 -6.94 -9.37 5.25
C TYR A 266 -7.86 -8.98 6.41
N HIS A 267 -9.17 -9.21 6.30
CA HIS A 267 -10.13 -8.83 7.33
C HIS A 267 -9.97 -9.69 8.58
N HIS A 268 -9.72 -10.99 8.41
CA HIS A 268 -9.36 -11.90 9.50
C HIS A 268 -8.06 -11.46 10.17
N SER A 269 -7.05 -11.11 9.37
CA SER A 269 -5.77 -10.57 9.87
C SER A 269 -5.99 -9.28 10.67
N GLN A 270 -6.82 -8.36 10.16
CA GLN A 270 -7.13 -7.08 10.79
C GLN A 270 -7.84 -7.26 12.13
N LEU A 271 -8.89 -8.10 12.16
CA LEU A 271 -9.71 -8.33 13.36
C LEU A 271 -8.94 -9.06 14.46
N THR A 272 -8.14 -10.06 14.08
CA THR A 272 -7.45 -10.90 15.05
C THR A 272 -6.12 -10.32 15.52
N PHE A 273 -5.36 -9.66 14.64
CA PHE A 273 -3.99 -9.25 14.93
C PHE A 273 -3.79 -7.74 14.79
N LEU A 274 -4.06 -7.17 13.61
CA LEU A 274 -3.57 -5.83 13.29
C LEU A 274 -4.22 -4.76 14.17
N ASN A 275 -5.52 -4.84 14.49
CA ASN A 275 -6.18 -3.91 15.40
C ASN A 275 -5.54 -3.84 16.81
N TYR A 276 -4.85 -4.90 17.25
CA TYR A 276 -4.15 -4.94 18.52
C TYR A 276 -2.70 -4.48 18.38
N LEU A 277 -2.00 -4.94 17.34
CA LEU A 277 -0.64 -4.50 17.04
C LEU A 277 -0.60 -2.99 16.78
N ASP A 278 -1.62 -2.43 16.11
CA ASP A 278 -1.80 -1.01 15.87
C ASP A 278 -1.83 -0.18 17.16
N LYS A 279 -2.36 -0.74 18.25
CA LYS A 279 -2.42 -0.06 19.56
C LYS A 279 -1.10 -0.11 20.32
N LEU A 280 -0.18 -0.97 19.89
CA LEU A 280 1.11 -1.18 20.54
C LEU A 280 2.25 -0.45 19.81
N TYR A 281 1.97 0.27 18.72
CA TYR A 281 2.99 1.07 18.04
C TYR A 281 3.65 2.10 18.96
N GLY A 282 4.97 2.26 18.80
CA GLY A 282 5.84 3.13 19.60
C GLY A 282 6.10 2.62 21.02
N THR A 283 5.58 1.45 21.41
CA THR A 283 5.83 0.90 22.74
C THR A 283 7.15 0.15 22.83
N GLY A 284 7.74 -0.25 21.70
CA GLY A 284 8.88 -1.15 21.63
C GLY A 284 8.49 -2.63 21.58
N PHE A 285 7.19 -2.94 21.41
CA PHE A 285 6.69 -4.30 21.50
C PHE A 285 6.99 -5.12 20.25
N ALA A 286 6.53 -4.67 19.08
CA ALA A 286 6.67 -5.43 17.84
C ALA A 286 6.54 -4.56 16.58
N THR A 287 7.09 -5.05 15.48
CA THR A 287 6.75 -4.66 14.11
C THR A 287 6.15 -5.84 13.37
N TYR A 288 5.38 -5.58 12.31
CA TYR A 288 4.86 -6.65 11.46
C TYR A 288 4.96 -6.30 9.98
N LYS A 289 5.03 -7.34 9.16
CA LYS A 289 4.79 -7.26 7.71
C LYS A 289 3.74 -8.29 7.30
N MET A 290 3.10 -8.05 6.15
CA MET A 290 2.03 -8.87 5.61
C MET A 290 2.47 -9.46 4.27
N ILE A 291 2.33 -10.77 4.06
CA ILE A 291 2.75 -11.44 2.82
C ILE A 291 1.60 -12.28 2.25
N LEU A 292 1.43 -12.21 0.93
CA LEU A 292 0.46 -13.04 0.23
C LEU A 292 0.97 -14.47 0.10
N ASP A 293 0.18 -15.43 0.55
CA ASP A 293 0.55 -16.85 0.53
C ASP A 293 0.90 -17.36 -0.88
N ASP A 294 0.17 -16.92 -1.89
CA ASP A 294 0.36 -17.28 -3.31
C ASP A 294 1.73 -16.92 -3.89
N ILE A 295 2.35 -15.84 -3.39
CA ILE A 295 3.65 -15.36 -3.88
C ILE A 295 4.76 -15.48 -2.84
N SER A 296 4.44 -16.02 -1.66
CA SER A 296 5.40 -16.21 -0.58
C SER A 296 6.46 -17.26 -0.91
N CYS A 297 7.67 -17.06 -0.39
CA CYS A 297 8.77 -18.01 -0.44
C CYS A 297 9.45 -18.16 0.94
N PRO A 298 10.24 -19.23 1.17
CA PRO A 298 10.92 -19.44 2.45
C PRO A 298 11.80 -18.27 2.91
N GLU A 299 12.44 -17.57 1.98
CA GLU A 299 13.33 -16.43 2.27
C GLU A 299 12.57 -15.24 2.84
N ASP A 300 11.27 -15.14 2.58
CA ASP A 300 10.45 -14.02 3.04
C ASP A 300 10.32 -13.95 4.57
N VAL A 301 10.57 -15.04 5.29
CA VAL A 301 10.47 -15.07 6.76
C VAL A 301 11.82 -14.86 7.47
N GLU A 302 12.90 -14.60 6.73
CA GLU A 302 14.21 -14.36 7.32
C GLU A 302 14.21 -13.18 8.29
N GLY A 303 14.92 -13.33 9.41
CA GLY A 303 15.02 -12.31 10.46
C GLY A 303 13.71 -12.03 11.22
N THR A 304 12.71 -12.89 11.08
CA THR A 304 11.43 -12.82 11.79
C THR A 304 11.48 -13.68 13.06
N ASP A 305 10.83 -13.24 14.13
CA ASP A 305 10.71 -13.99 15.39
C ASP A 305 9.46 -14.91 15.42
N LEU A 306 8.38 -14.46 14.76
CA LEU A 306 7.11 -15.16 14.68
C LEU A 306 6.49 -15.07 13.28
N VAL A 307 6.13 -16.22 12.72
CA VAL A 307 5.31 -16.33 11.50
C VAL A 307 3.89 -16.72 11.86
N ILE A 308 2.92 -15.91 11.44
CA ILE A 308 1.50 -16.16 11.63
C ILE A 308 0.89 -16.52 10.28
N ILE A 309 0.31 -17.71 10.16
CA ILE A 309 -0.39 -18.17 8.96
C ILE A 309 -1.88 -18.02 9.18
N VAL A 310 -2.54 -17.20 8.38
CA VAL A 310 -3.97 -16.93 8.45
C VAL A 310 -4.68 -17.72 7.38
N ARG A 311 -5.32 -18.83 7.79
CA ARG A 311 -6.22 -19.61 6.93
C ARG A 311 -5.62 -20.03 5.58
N SER A 312 -4.30 -20.16 5.46
CA SER A 312 -3.67 -20.51 4.19
C SER A 312 -3.83 -21.99 3.86
N ARG A 313 -4.20 -22.28 2.62
CA ARG A 313 -4.27 -23.63 2.04
C ARG A 313 -3.28 -23.79 0.88
N ASN A 314 -2.41 -22.80 0.69
CA ASN A 314 -1.44 -22.82 -0.39
C ASN A 314 -0.33 -23.83 -0.07
N THR A 315 0.01 -24.70 -1.01
CA THR A 315 1.02 -25.76 -0.82
C THR A 315 2.42 -25.20 -0.54
N LYS A 316 2.71 -23.96 -0.94
CA LYS A 316 3.98 -23.28 -0.68
C LYS A 316 4.24 -23.05 0.81
N ILE A 317 3.18 -22.98 1.62
CA ILE A 317 3.31 -22.68 3.06
C ILE A 317 4.14 -23.73 3.80
N LEU A 318 4.16 -24.98 3.32
CA LEU A 318 4.95 -26.05 3.92
C LEU A 318 6.45 -25.77 3.85
N GLY A 319 6.94 -25.22 2.72
CA GLY A 319 8.34 -24.83 2.59
C GLY A 319 8.73 -23.68 3.54
N ILE A 320 7.79 -22.78 3.82
CA ILE A 320 7.97 -21.71 4.82
C ILE A 320 8.06 -22.31 6.22
N LEU A 321 7.21 -23.28 6.56
CA LEU A 321 7.25 -23.97 7.86
C LEU A 321 8.53 -24.78 8.05
N GLU A 322 9.03 -25.45 7.01
CA GLU A 322 10.33 -26.12 7.04
C GLU A 322 11.47 -25.16 7.34
N LYS A 323 11.48 -23.99 6.68
CA LYS A 323 12.44 -22.93 6.93
C LYS A 323 12.31 -22.35 8.34
N CYS A 324 11.10 -22.10 8.82
CA CYS A 324 10.87 -21.66 10.21
C CYS A 324 11.44 -22.66 11.21
N LYS A 325 11.19 -23.96 11.01
CA LYS A 325 11.74 -25.02 11.86
C LYS A 325 13.27 -25.05 11.83
N LYS A 326 13.88 -24.93 10.65
CA LYS A 326 15.33 -24.90 10.46
C LYS A 326 15.98 -23.72 11.19
N ASP A 327 15.36 -22.56 11.12
CA ASP A 327 15.88 -21.31 11.66
C ASP A 327 15.38 -21.01 13.08
N ASN A 328 14.64 -21.94 13.69
CA ASN A 328 14.03 -21.82 15.01
C ASN A 328 13.11 -20.59 15.16
N ILE A 329 12.37 -20.26 14.09
CA ILE A 329 11.35 -19.21 14.06
C ILE A 329 10.04 -19.79 14.59
N LYS A 330 9.35 -19.07 15.48
CA LYS A 330 8.07 -19.53 16.02
C LYS A 330 6.96 -19.40 14.99
N THR A 331 6.00 -20.32 15.05
CA THR A 331 4.91 -20.41 14.08
C THR A 331 3.56 -20.49 14.77
N LEU A 332 2.59 -19.77 14.21
CA LEU A 332 1.22 -19.72 14.68
C LEU A 332 0.28 -19.91 13.50
N TYR A 333 -0.63 -20.89 13.57
CA TYR A 333 -1.71 -21.03 12.59
C TYR A 333 -3.01 -20.45 13.15
N MET A 334 -3.71 -19.61 12.38
CA MET A 334 -5.00 -19.03 12.76
C MET A 334 -6.11 -19.57 11.86
N ILE A 335 -7.18 -20.04 12.50
CA ILE A 335 -8.38 -20.55 11.83
C ILE A 335 -9.65 -20.28 12.65
N ASP A 336 -10.69 -19.79 11.99
CA ASP A 336 -12.00 -19.51 12.57
C ASP A 336 -13.15 -20.28 11.92
N ASP A 337 -12.98 -20.75 10.68
CA ASP A 337 -13.94 -21.61 9.98
C ASP A 337 -13.71 -23.10 10.22
N ASN A 338 -14.80 -23.87 10.32
CA ASN A 338 -14.71 -25.34 10.38
C ASN A 338 -14.55 -25.98 9.00
N TRP A 339 -13.39 -25.77 8.40
CA TRP A 339 -12.99 -26.39 7.14
C TRP A 339 -12.84 -27.91 7.21
N LEU A 340 -12.81 -28.50 8.41
CA LEU A 340 -12.74 -29.94 8.62
C LEU A 340 -14.10 -30.62 8.37
N THR A 341 -15.20 -29.94 8.68
CA THR A 341 -16.57 -30.49 8.51
C THR A 341 -17.32 -29.89 7.33
N ILE A 342 -16.90 -28.74 6.79
CA ILE A 342 -17.66 -28.00 5.78
C ILE A 342 -17.97 -28.81 4.51
N ALA A 343 -17.11 -29.76 4.13
CA ALA A 343 -17.37 -30.69 3.02
C ALA A 343 -18.54 -31.65 3.29
N LYS A 344 -18.85 -31.95 4.55
CA LYS A 344 -20.01 -32.76 4.95
C LYS A 344 -21.26 -31.89 5.08
N ASP A 345 -21.10 -30.69 5.62
CA ASP A 345 -22.21 -29.76 5.89
C ASP A 345 -22.74 -29.15 4.58
N LEU A 346 -21.86 -28.88 3.62
CA LEU A 346 -22.15 -28.25 2.33
C LEU A 346 -21.44 -29.00 1.18
N PRO A 347 -21.79 -30.27 0.93
CA PRO A 347 -21.06 -31.14 0.02
C PRO A 347 -21.08 -30.67 -1.44
N GLU A 348 -22.18 -30.03 -1.86
CA GLU A 348 -22.33 -29.52 -3.22
C GLU A 348 -21.36 -28.37 -3.52
N VAL A 349 -21.05 -27.55 -2.52
CA VAL A 349 -20.20 -26.35 -2.66
C VAL A 349 -18.73 -26.69 -2.36
N TYR A 350 -18.50 -27.43 -1.27
CA TYR A 350 -17.16 -27.58 -0.68
C TYR A 350 -16.64 -29.02 -0.69
N GLY A 351 -17.47 -30.00 -1.05
CA GLY A 351 -17.13 -31.44 -0.94
C GLY A 351 -15.89 -31.88 -1.71
N LYS A 352 -15.52 -31.18 -2.79
CA LYS A 352 -14.29 -31.45 -3.57
C LYS A 352 -13.07 -30.67 -3.08
N LEU A 353 -13.28 -29.57 -2.37
CA LEU A 353 -12.21 -28.67 -1.92
C LEU A 353 -11.62 -29.11 -0.59
N PHE A 354 -12.46 -29.60 0.33
CA PHE A 354 -12.06 -29.96 1.68
C PHE A 354 -12.16 -31.47 1.89
N VAL A 355 -11.37 -32.21 1.10
CA VAL A 355 -11.31 -33.68 1.14
C VAL A 355 -9.86 -34.14 1.08
N LYS A 356 -9.56 -35.21 1.83
CA LYS A 356 -8.23 -35.83 1.82
C LYS A 356 -7.83 -36.24 0.41
N GLY A 357 -6.57 -35.99 0.04
CA GLY A 357 -6.04 -36.20 -1.30
C GLY A 357 -6.17 -34.97 -2.21
N ASN A 358 -6.91 -33.94 -1.80
CA ASN A 358 -6.82 -32.63 -2.43
C ASN A 358 -5.55 -31.92 -1.92
N PRO A 359 -4.61 -31.50 -2.80
CA PRO A 359 -3.35 -30.91 -2.36
C PRO A 359 -3.49 -29.68 -1.45
N GLN A 360 -4.50 -28.84 -1.67
CA GLN A 360 -4.72 -27.65 -0.84
C GLN A 360 -5.24 -28.03 0.56
N TYR A 361 -6.13 -29.02 0.63
CA TYR A 361 -6.63 -29.52 1.90
C TYR A 361 -5.55 -30.27 2.68
N ASP A 362 -4.77 -31.11 2.00
CA ASP A 362 -3.70 -31.87 2.65
C ASP A 362 -2.62 -30.91 3.18
N ALA A 363 -2.22 -29.90 2.40
CA ALA A 363 -1.28 -28.87 2.86
C ALA A 363 -1.82 -28.06 4.04
N PHE A 364 -3.11 -27.77 4.06
CA PHE A 364 -3.78 -27.12 5.19
C PHE A 364 -3.67 -27.95 6.49
N ILE A 365 -4.00 -29.24 6.42
CA ILE A 365 -3.93 -30.14 7.58
C ILE A 365 -2.48 -30.31 8.05
N GLU A 366 -1.54 -30.46 7.10
CA GLU A 366 -0.12 -30.58 7.40
C GLU A 366 0.44 -29.30 8.05
N ALA A 367 0.06 -28.12 7.55
CA ALA A 367 0.45 -26.84 8.12
C ALA A 367 -0.05 -26.68 9.57
N ILE A 368 -1.29 -27.08 9.86
CA ILE A 368 -1.82 -27.12 11.23
C ILE A 368 -0.93 -27.99 12.13
N GLY A 369 -0.59 -29.19 11.69
CA GLY A 369 0.22 -30.12 12.49
C GLY A 369 1.67 -29.68 12.67
N ALA A 370 2.21 -28.91 11.74
CA ALA A 370 3.60 -28.45 11.74
C ALA A 370 3.84 -27.15 12.54
N CYS A 371 2.82 -26.32 12.78
CA CYS A 371 2.96 -25.09 13.54
C CYS A 371 3.21 -25.34 15.05
N ASP A 372 3.89 -24.42 15.74
CA ASP A 372 4.09 -24.51 17.20
C ASP A 372 2.76 -24.37 17.96
N PHE A 373 1.88 -23.48 17.48
CA PHE A 373 0.58 -23.19 18.06
C PHE A 373 -0.49 -23.06 16.98
N VAL A 374 -1.73 -23.35 17.35
CA VAL A 374 -2.92 -23.08 16.52
C VAL A 374 -3.91 -22.29 17.35
N ILE A 375 -4.49 -21.23 16.81
CA ILE A 375 -5.52 -20.45 17.49
C ILE A 375 -6.86 -20.57 16.78
N THR A 376 -7.91 -20.66 17.58
CA THR A 376 -9.29 -20.64 17.12
C THR A 376 -10.20 -19.97 18.15
N TYR A 377 -11.43 -19.66 17.74
CA TYR A 377 -12.46 -18.98 18.55
C TYR A 377 -13.69 -19.85 18.80
N ASN A 378 -13.71 -21.07 18.25
CA ASN A 378 -14.85 -21.97 18.35
C ASN A 378 -14.43 -23.26 19.06
N LYS A 379 -15.19 -23.68 20.08
CA LYS A 379 -14.87 -24.89 20.86
C LYS A 379 -14.89 -26.17 20.04
N LEU A 380 -15.88 -26.32 19.14
CA LEU A 380 -15.98 -27.51 18.28
C LEU A 380 -14.78 -27.57 17.33
N LEU A 381 -14.45 -26.43 16.71
CA LEU A 381 -13.27 -26.33 15.86
C LEU A 381 -11.97 -26.61 16.62
N CYS A 382 -11.87 -26.13 17.87
CA CYS A 382 -10.75 -26.43 18.75
C CYS A 382 -10.62 -27.93 18.99
N ASP A 383 -11.72 -28.63 19.26
CA ASP A 383 -11.73 -30.08 19.48
C ASP A 383 -11.31 -30.84 18.21
N ASP A 384 -11.84 -30.43 17.06
CA ASP A 384 -11.52 -31.05 15.76
C ASP A 384 -10.03 -30.86 15.39
N ILE A 385 -9.46 -29.67 15.66
CA ILE A 385 -8.05 -29.34 15.35
C ILE A 385 -7.07 -29.97 16.33
N SER A 386 -7.46 -30.14 17.60
CA SER A 386 -6.57 -30.63 18.66
C SER A 386 -6.00 -32.03 18.40
N VAL A 387 -6.64 -32.79 17.50
CA VAL A 387 -6.15 -34.09 17.01
C VAL A 387 -4.88 -33.94 16.16
N TYR A 388 -4.76 -32.83 15.43
CA TYR A 388 -3.62 -32.53 14.55
C TYR A 388 -2.54 -31.72 15.27
N ASN A 389 -2.92 -30.82 16.17
CA ASN A 389 -1.98 -30.00 16.94
C ASN A 389 -2.36 -29.92 18.43
N LYS A 390 -1.48 -30.45 19.30
CA LYS A 390 -1.72 -30.51 20.75
C LYS A 390 -1.68 -29.13 21.44
N ASN A 391 -1.10 -28.13 20.78
CA ASN A 391 -0.97 -26.76 21.30
C ASN A 391 -2.03 -25.84 20.67
N THR A 392 -3.27 -26.32 20.60
CA THR A 392 -4.40 -25.52 20.13
C THR A 392 -4.94 -24.65 21.26
N ILE A 393 -5.09 -23.35 21.00
CA ILE A 393 -5.52 -22.33 21.95
C ILE A 393 -6.91 -21.84 21.52
N LEU A 394 -7.88 -22.02 22.41
CA LEU A 394 -9.20 -21.42 22.26
C LEU A 394 -9.17 -20.01 22.85
N PHE A 395 -9.23 -18.99 22.00
CA PHE A 395 -9.42 -17.62 22.44
C PHE A 395 -10.90 -17.37 22.77
N PRO A 396 -11.18 -16.46 23.74
CA PRO A 396 -12.54 -16.03 24.00
C PRO A 396 -13.12 -15.32 22.77
N LEU A 397 -14.43 -15.45 22.56
CA LEU A 397 -15.12 -14.67 21.55
C LEU A 397 -15.07 -13.19 21.94
N ASN A 398 -14.78 -12.33 20.95
CA ASN A 398 -14.76 -10.87 21.12
C ASN A 398 -16.19 -10.28 21.29
N ILE A 399 -17.21 -11.12 21.35
CA ILE A 399 -18.62 -10.77 21.58
C ILE A 399 -19.04 -11.41 22.91
N ASN A 400 -19.49 -10.58 23.84
CA ASN A 400 -20.14 -11.08 25.05
C ASN A 400 -21.54 -11.61 24.69
N LEU A 401 -21.65 -12.93 24.54
CA LEU A 401 -22.91 -13.61 24.19
C LEU A 401 -23.99 -13.44 25.28
N ASP A 402 -23.62 -13.08 26.51
CA ASP A 402 -24.59 -12.83 27.58
C ASP A 402 -25.46 -11.60 27.30
N PHE A 403 -25.03 -10.67 26.44
CA PHE A 403 -25.88 -9.56 25.98
C PHE A 403 -27.10 -9.99 25.17
N TYR A 404 -27.11 -11.23 24.65
CA TYR A 404 -28.22 -11.76 23.85
C TYR A 404 -29.08 -12.79 24.60
N LYS A 405 -28.66 -13.19 25.81
CA LYS A 405 -29.42 -14.06 26.71
C LYS A 405 -30.46 -13.24 27.48
N GLY A 406 -31.54 -12.86 26.79
CA GLY A 406 -32.64 -12.10 27.40
C GLY A 406 -33.76 -11.70 26.42
N SER A 407 -33.58 -11.97 25.13
CA SER A 407 -34.53 -11.63 24.06
C SER A 407 -35.39 -12.81 23.58
N GLY A 408 -35.44 -13.89 24.37
CA GLY A 408 -36.19 -15.12 24.07
C GLY A 408 -37.50 -15.20 24.82
#